data_AF-A0A2N2AE52-F1
#
_entry.id   AF-A0A2N2AE52-F1
#
_cell.length_a   1.000
_cell.length_b   1.000
_cell.length_c   1.000
_cell.angle_alpha   90.00
_cell.angle_beta   90.00
_cell.angle_gamma   90.00
#
_symmetry.space_group_name_H-M   'P 1'
#
loop_
_entity.id
_entity.type
_entity.pdbx_description
1 polymer ?
#
loop_
_entity_poly.entity_id
_entity_poly.type
_entity_poly.pdbx_seq_one_letter_code
_entity_poly.pdbx_strand_id
1 'polypeptide(L)'
;MKIEFIGPAVPADDGGISFRAKVDGQTVACKFSMEALQDVNPSLTMVAPIEQFEASQGVLLAIAEKKIRAGEVENGVVRVFTQDLS
;
A
#
# COMPACT_ATOMS: atom_id res chain seq x y z
N MET A 1 -7.94 10.90 -14.11
CA MET A 1 -7.25 10.84 -12.81
C MET A 1 -5.78 10.53 -13.01
N LYS A 2 -4.93 11.42 -12.53
CA LYS A 2 -3.47 11.28 -12.48
C LYS A 2 -3.09 10.79 -11.09
N ILE A 3 -2.36 9.67 -11.02
CA ILE A 3 -1.86 9.09 -9.76
C ILE A 3 -0.33 9.10 -9.81
N GLU A 4 0.31 9.64 -8.77
CA GLU A 4 1.76 9.67 -8.63
C GLU A 4 2.14 9.16 -7.23
N PHE A 5 2.80 8.02 -7.14
CA PHE A 5 3.29 7.48 -5.87
C PHE A 5 4.53 8.26 -5.41
N ILE A 6 4.47 8.81 -4.18
CA ILE A 6 5.49 9.67 -3.59
C ILE A 6 5.93 9.10 -2.24
N GLY A 7 7.20 8.72 -2.14
CA GLY A 7 7.73 8.00 -0.97
C GLY A 7 7.99 8.86 0.27
N PRO A 8 8.89 8.39 1.16
CA PRO A 8 9.24 6.98 1.33
C PRO A 8 8.08 6.21 1.99
N ALA A 9 8.21 4.88 2.03
CA ALA A 9 7.41 4.04 2.91
C ALA A 9 7.69 4.41 4.37
N VAL A 10 6.64 4.44 5.21
CA VAL A 10 6.79 4.65 6.66
C VAL A 10 6.00 3.58 7.42
N PRO A 11 6.46 3.16 8.60
CA PRO A 11 5.67 2.28 9.48
C PRO A 11 4.28 2.85 9.75
N ALA A 12 3.28 1.97 9.76
CA ALA A 12 1.92 2.30 10.17
C ALA A 12 1.63 1.74 11.58
N ASP A 13 0.61 2.30 12.24
CA ASP A 13 0.26 1.96 13.63
C ASP A 13 -0.22 0.51 13.80
N ASP A 14 -0.65 -0.14 12.71
CA ASP A 14 -1.13 -1.52 12.64
C ASP A 14 -0.02 -2.54 12.35
N GLY A 15 1.26 -2.10 12.38
CA GLY A 15 2.40 -2.94 12.06
C GLY A 15 2.66 -3.10 10.55
N GLY A 16 1.78 -2.53 9.71
CA GLY A 16 1.97 -2.46 8.27
C GLY A 16 2.82 -1.27 7.82
N ILE A 17 2.58 -0.83 6.59
CA ILE A 17 3.30 0.28 5.96
C ILE A 17 2.33 1.29 5.37
N SER A 18 2.66 2.58 5.48
CA SER A 18 2.01 3.66 4.75
C SER A 18 2.93 4.19 3.66
N PHE A 19 2.41 4.36 2.44
CA PHE A 19 3.06 5.01 1.32
C PHE A 19 2.16 6.12 0.77
N ARG A 20 2.70 7.26 0.33
CA ARG A 20 1.84 8.36 -0.15
C ARG A 20 1.64 8.30 -1.67
N ALA A 21 0.49 8.78 -2.11
CA ALA A 21 0.21 9.06 -3.50
C ALA A 21 -0.33 10.49 -3.65
N LYS A 22 -0.07 11.13 -4.78
CA LYS A 22 -0.80 12.32 -5.24
C LYS A 22 -1.83 11.87 -6.26
N VAL A 23 -3.10 12.14 -5.97
CA VAL A 23 -4.25 11.86 -6.83
C VAL A 23 -4.84 13.20 -7.25
N ASP A 24 -4.66 13.57 -8.52
CA ASP A 24 -5.06 14.88 -9.06
C ASP A 24 -4.61 16.07 -8.18
N GLY A 25 -3.41 15.95 -7.60
CA GLY A 25 -2.78 16.97 -6.74
C GLY A 25 -3.08 16.83 -5.24
N GLN A 26 -4.04 15.98 -4.84
CA GLN A 26 -4.36 15.72 -3.44
C GLN A 26 -3.55 14.54 -2.88
N THR A 27 -3.06 14.67 -1.65
CA THR A 27 -2.32 13.59 -1.00
C THR A 27 -3.27 12.52 -0.47
N VAL A 28 -3.06 11.27 -0.88
CA VAL A 28 -3.74 10.08 -0.39
C VAL A 28 -2.72 9.17 0.28
N ALA A 29 -3.04 8.65 1.47
CA ALA A 29 -2.23 7.64 2.13
C ALA A 29 -2.65 6.24 1.68
N CYS A 30 -1.71 5.44 1.19
CA CYS A 30 -1.89 4.03 0.88
C CYS A 30 -1.37 3.22 2.07
N LYS A 31 -2.27 2.62 2.85
CA LYS A 31 -1.91 1.76 3.98
C LYS A 31 -1.98 0.30 3.56
N PHE A 32 -0.89 -0.42 3.77
CA PHE A 32 -0.74 -1.84 3.48
C PHE A 32 -0.68 -2.56 4.82
N SER A 33 -1.64 -3.43 5.10
CA SER A 33 -1.65 -4.25 6.32
C SER A 33 -0.46 -5.20 6.36
N MET A 34 -0.03 -5.60 7.55
CA MET A 34 1.04 -6.59 7.73
C MET A 34 0.75 -7.89 6.98
N GLU A 35 -0.50 -8.37 7.05
CA GLU A 35 -0.96 -9.59 6.39
C GLU A 35 -0.82 -9.48 4.87
N ALA A 36 -1.20 -8.34 4.28
CA ALA A 36 -1.02 -8.11 2.85
C ALA A 36 0.47 -8.12 2.43
N LEU A 37 1.37 -7.59 3.27
CA LEU A 37 2.81 -7.62 3.02
C LEU A 37 3.37 -9.05 3.06
N GLN A 38 2.87 -9.86 3.99
CA GLN A 38 3.25 -11.26 4.14
C GLN A 38 2.68 -12.14 3.02
N ASP A 39 1.42 -11.93 2.63
CA ASP A 39 0.75 -12.77 1.64
C ASP A 39 1.20 -12.47 0.20
N VAL A 40 1.58 -11.22 -0.10
CA VAL A 40 2.14 -10.89 -1.42
C VAL A 40 3.51 -11.54 -1.64
N ASN A 41 4.28 -11.75 -0.57
CA ASN A 41 5.55 -12.48 -0.62
C ASN A 41 5.79 -13.31 0.66
N PRO A 42 5.25 -14.55 0.72
CA PRO A 42 5.33 -15.41 1.90
C PRO A 42 6.77 -15.77 2.34
N SER A 43 7.75 -15.63 1.44
CA SER A 43 9.16 -15.92 1.74
C SER A 43 9.82 -14.86 2.64
N LEU A 44 9.21 -13.68 2.80
CA LEU A 44 9.76 -12.56 3.55
C LEU A 44 9.04 -12.28 4.88
N THR A 45 8.19 -13.20 5.32
CA THR A 45 7.38 -13.06 6.55
C THR A 45 8.16 -12.73 7.81
N MET A 46 9.44 -13.14 7.88
CA MET A 46 10.36 -12.92 9.01
C MET A 46 11.16 -11.61 8.90
N VAL A 47 11.02 -10.86 7.82
CA VAL A 47 11.76 -9.62 7.55
C VAL A 47 10.94 -8.40 8.00
N ALA A 48 11.57 -7.25 8.21
CA ALA A 48 10.87 -6.03 8.60
C ALA A 48 9.79 -5.62 7.57
N PRO A 49 8.64 -5.05 7.97
CA PRO A 49 7.54 -4.68 7.07
C PRO A 49 7.97 -3.74 5.93
N ILE A 50 8.93 -2.84 6.19
CA ILE A 50 9.43 -1.92 5.18
C ILE A 50 10.19 -2.66 4.07
N GLU A 51 10.98 -3.68 4.42
CA GLU A 51 11.71 -4.51 3.47
C GLU A 51 10.75 -5.44 2.70
N GLN A 52 9.70 -5.96 3.36
CA GLN A 52 8.64 -6.72 2.69
C GLN A 52 7.91 -5.86 1.63
N PHE A 53 7.61 -4.60 1.99
CA PHE A 53 7.01 -3.64 1.09
C PHE A 53 7.93 -3.32 -0.08
N GLU A 54 9.21 -3.00 0.17
CA GLU A 54 10.18 -2.68 -0.89
C GLU A 54 10.37 -3.83 -1.87
N ALA A 55 10.47 -5.07 -1.37
CA ALA A 55 10.59 -6.25 -2.21
C ALA A 55 9.35 -6.55 -3.07
N SER A 56 8.17 -6.07 -2.67
CA SER A 56 6.89 -6.34 -3.33
C SER A 56 6.19 -5.06 -3.82
N GLN A 57 6.93 -3.94 -3.89
CA GLN A 57 6.37 -2.59 -4.04
C GLN A 57 5.51 -2.46 -5.30
N GLY A 58 5.98 -3.00 -6.42
CA GLY A 58 5.25 -2.90 -7.69
C GLY A 58 3.83 -3.50 -7.62
N VAL A 59 3.70 -4.68 -7.02
CA VAL A 59 2.40 -5.37 -6.90
C VAL A 59 1.48 -4.62 -5.93
N LEU A 60 2.00 -4.24 -4.77
CA LEU A 60 1.25 -3.50 -3.75
C LEU A 60 0.76 -2.14 -4.27
N LEU A 61 1.62 -1.38 -4.96
CA LEU A 61 1.25 -0.10 -5.55
C LEU A 61 0.21 -0.27 -6.67
N ALA A 62 0.29 -1.33 -7.48
CA ALA A 62 -0.71 -1.61 -8.51
C ALA A 62 -2.10 -1.88 -7.91
N ILE A 63 -2.16 -2.58 -6.78
CA ILE A 63 -3.41 -2.82 -6.05
C ILE A 63 -3.95 -1.51 -5.46
N ALA A 64 -3.10 -0.71 -4.81
CA ALA A 64 -3.48 0.61 -4.32
C ALA A 64 -4.02 1.50 -5.44
N GLU A 65 -3.37 1.49 -6.61
CA GLU A 65 -3.83 2.22 -7.79
C GLU A 65 -5.21 1.77 -8.27
N LYS A 66 -5.44 0.45 -8.35
CA LYS A 66 -6.74 -0.14 -8.71
C LYS A 66 -7.84 0.34 -7.76
N LYS A 67 -7.60 0.31 -6.45
CA LYS A 67 -8.55 0.76 -5.43
C LYS A 67 -8.81 2.27 -5.50
N ILE A 68 -7.77 3.09 -5.72
CA ILE A 68 -7.93 4.54 -5.96
C ILE A 68 -8.81 4.78 -7.20
N ARG A 69 -8.58 4.04 -8.29
CA ARG A 69 -9.40 4.12 -9.52
C ARG A 69 -10.84 3.67 -9.33
N ALA A 70 -11.09 2.75 -8.40
CA ALA A 70 -12.43 2.31 -8.02
C ALA A 70 -13.17 3.30 -7.08
N GLY A 71 -12.49 4.35 -6.60
CA GLY A 71 -13.07 5.30 -5.65
C GLY A 71 -13.07 4.80 -4.20
N GLU A 72 -12.31 3.75 -3.89
CA GLU A 72 -12.18 3.17 -2.54
C GLU A 72 -11.19 3.97 -1.67
N VAL A 73 -11.34 5.30 -1.69
CA VAL A 73 -10.56 6.24 -0.87
C VAL A 73 -11.46 6.80 0.20
N GLU A 74 -11.20 6.43 1.45
CA GLU A 74 -11.99 6.84 2.61
C GLU A 74 -11.18 7.82 3.47
N ASN A 75 -11.68 9.05 3.64
CA ASN A 75 -11.00 10.09 4.43
C ASN A 75 -9.53 10.30 4.03
N GLY A 76 -9.24 10.26 2.71
CA GLY A 76 -7.90 10.43 2.18
C GLY A 76 -6.98 9.21 2.35
N VAL A 77 -7.54 8.05 2.69
CA VAL A 77 -6.79 6.80 2.90
C VAL A 77 -7.36 5.71 2.01
N VAL A 78 -6.48 5.01 1.29
CA VAL A 78 -6.78 3.71 0.68
C VAL A 78 -6.12 2.63 1.52
N ARG A 79 -6.84 1.56 1.82
CA ARG A 79 -6.33 0.43 2.61
C ARG A 79 -6.23 -0.81 1.73
N VAL A 80 -5.08 -1.45 1.76
CA VAL A 80 -4.78 -2.68 1.02
C VAL A 80 -4.61 -3.81 2.03
N PHE A 81 -5.48 -4.80 1.91
CA PHE A 81 -5.55 -6.00 2.76
C PHE A 81 -5.31 -7.26 1.92
N THR A 82 -5.10 -8.41 2.58
CA THR A 82 -4.96 -9.71 1.92
C THR A 82 -6.04 -10.00 0.88
N GLN A 83 -7.31 -9.65 1.17
CA GLN A 83 -8.43 -9.85 0.24
C GLN A 83 -8.29 -9.09 -1.08
N ASP A 84 -7.43 -8.07 -1.14
CA ASP A 84 -7.17 -7.30 -2.36
C ASP A 84 -6.11 -7.97 -3.27
N LEU A 85 -5.48 -9.06 -2.83
CA LEU A 85 -4.47 -9.82 -3.58
C LEU A 85 -5.09 -10.82 -4.58
N SER A 86 -6.39 -11.08 -4.49
CA SER A 86 -7.12 -12.08 -5.31
C SER A 86 -7.87 -11.49 -6.51
#